data_AF-A0A178WB56-F1
#
_entry.id   AF-A0A178WB56-F1
#
_cell.length_a   1.000
_cell.length_b   1.000
_cell.length_c   1.000
_cell.angle_alpha   90.00
_cell.angle_beta   90.00
_cell.angle_gamma   90.00
#
_symmetry.space_group_name_H-M   'P 1'
#
loop_
_entity.id
_entity.type
_entity.pdbx_description
1 polymer ?
#
loop_
_entity_poly.entity_id
_entity_poly.type
_entity_poly.pdbx_seq_one_letter_code
_entity_poly.pdbx_strand_id
1 'polypeptide(L)'
;MGTELRKVFSWDINNLSDENHPIRSKSFSSGGGCEWCIILHPKGYPGYDNHLSLFLNVPNLESLRLGWKRRTRFFFVILNQSGNELCRSPRQSTENDILQHRGLPILASQALSFSKILSRHPDFEVDFVPKYQELLPVYLTLFFCLIETLSKSPQSLSADELTNAQNQLSELTKVGFKLDWLKSKLEELSLERKKAVPDACHVLHERVKNVELTLSNLQVKLDKDRIKYAAAAAGVSSFGFIGFFIKRFVLSCFSV
;
A
#
# COMPACT_ATOMS: atom_id res chain seq x y z
N MET A 1 34.49 22.67 -16.42
CA MET A 1 34.15 21.25 -16.17
C MET A 1 34.05 21.07 -14.67
N GLY A 2 32.83 20.92 -14.15
CA GLY A 2 32.60 20.84 -12.70
C GLY A 2 33.02 19.48 -12.17
N THR A 3 33.96 19.47 -11.23
CA THR A 3 34.25 18.32 -10.36
C THR A 3 33.00 18.03 -9.54
N GLU A 4 32.23 17.00 -9.92
CA GLU A 4 31.18 16.48 -9.05
C GLU A 4 31.79 16.16 -7.69
N LEU A 5 31.23 16.76 -6.63
CA LEU A 5 31.61 16.54 -5.25
C LEU A 5 31.49 15.05 -4.94
N ARG A 6 32.61 14.32 -5.02
CA ARG A 6 32.73 12.97 -4.48
C ARG A 6 32.59 13.10 -2.97
N LYS A 7 31.38 12.93 -2.43
CA LYS A 7 31.20 12.89 -0.97
C LYS A 7 31.96 11.68 -0.45
N VAL A 8 33.00 11.94 0.33
CA VAL A 8 33.81 10.91 1.00
C VAL A 8 33.39 10.88 2.45
N PHE A 9 33.03 9.69 2.92
CA PHE A 9 32.83 9.40 4.34
C PHE A 9 34.02 8.58 4.83
N SER A 10 34.70 9.08 5.85
CA SER A 10 35.81 8.39 6.52
C SER A 10 35.35 7.94 7.90
N TRP A 11 35.76 6.75 8.29
CA TRP A 11 35.43 6.13 9.56
C TRP A 11 36.65 5.40 10.11
N ASP A 12 37.14 5.89 11.24
CA ASP A 12 38.28 5.31 11.95
C ASP A 12 37.78 4.24 12.94
N ILE A 13 38.51 3.13 13.00
CA ILE A 13 38.14 1.94 13.76
C ILE A 13 39.31 1.57 14.65
N ASN A 14 39.09 1.59 15.95
CA ASN A 14 40.08 1.21 16.96
C ASN A 14 39.83 -0.24 17.38
N ASN A 15 40.91 -0.98 17.69
CA ASN A 15 40.88 -2.35 18.24
C ASN A 15 40.09 -3.37 17.40
N LEU A 16 40.32 -3.39 16.08
CA LEU A 16 39.66 -4.33 15.16
C LEU A 16 39.93 -5.82 15.51
N SER A 17 41.09 -6.15 16.07
CA SER A 17 41.51 -7.52 16.38
C SER A 17 40.66 -8.22 17.43
N ASP A 18 40.06 -7.46 18.33
CA ASP A 18 39.39 -7.98 19.53
C ASP A 18 37.89 -8.18 19.29
N GLU A 19 37.37 -7.68 18.16
CA GLU A 19 35.95 -7.61 17.88
C GLU A 19 35.50 -8.74 16.94
N ASN A 20 34.56 -9.55 17.42
CA ASN A 20 33.95 -10.62 16.64
C ASN A 20 32.58 -10.22 16.08
N HIS A 21 31.97 -9.14 16.61
CA HIS A 21 30.64 -8.71 16.19
C HIS A 21 30.71 -7.70 15.03
N PRO A 22 29.62 -7.57 14.26
CA PRO A 22 29.54 -6.55 13.23
C PRO A 22 29.60 -5.14 13.84
N ILE A 23 30.53 -4.33 13.36
CA ILE A 23 30.72 -2.95 13.81
C ILE A 23 29.99 -2.02 12.84
N ARG A 24 29.22 -1.06 13.37
CA ARG A 24 28.43 -0.12 12.58
C ARG A 24 28.98 1.30 12.69
N SER A 25 29.15 1.96 11.56
CA SER A 25 29.51 3.38 11.52
C SER A 25 28.33 4.27 11.95
N LYS A 26 28.62 5.53 12.30
CA LYS A 26 27.58 6.58 12.34
C LYS A 26 26.87 6.70 10.98
N SER A 27 25.60 7.10 11.01
CA SER A 27 24.84 7.42 9.80
C SER A 27 25.41 8.66 9.11
N PHE A 28 25.38 8.68 7.78
CA PHE A 28 25.84 9.80 6.97
C PHE A 28 24.98 9.98 5.71
N SER A 29 24.90 11.22 5.21
CA SER A 29 24.09 11.57 4.04
C SER A 29 24.95 11.77 2.79
N SER A 30 24.68 11.00 1.72
CA SER A 30 25.42 11.10 0.45
C SER A 30 24.75 12.03 -0.59
N GLY A 31 23.77 12.84 -0.19
CA GLY A 31 22.89 13.57 -1.13
C GLY A 31 21.70 12.74 -1.58
N GLY A 32 20.65 13.37 -2.10
CA GLY A 32 19.42 12.67 -2.50
C GLY A 32 18.52 12.22 -1.34
N GLY A 33 18.70 12.80 -0.14
CA GLY A 33 17.80 12.61 1.00
C GLY A 33 17.81 11.21 1.63
N CYS A 34 18.85 10.40 1.38
CA CYS A 34 19.01 9.08 1.98
C CYS A 34 20.21 9.08 2.92
N GLU A 35 20.01 8.52 4.11
CA GLU A 35 21.09 8.20 5.02
C GLU A 35 21.68 6.84 4.70
N TRP A 36 22.96 6.67 5.02
CA TRP A 36 23.74 5.46 4.80
C TRP A 36 24.59 5.19 6.04
N CYS A 37 25.00 3.95 6.24
CA CYS A 37 26.01 3.56 7.22
C CYS A 37 26.86 2.43 6.64
N ILE A 38 28.08 2.28 7.14
CA ILE A 38 28.95 1.15 6.82
C ILE A 38 28.82 0.12 7.93
N ILE A 39 28.68 -1.15 7.55
CA ILE A 39 28.77 -2.29 8.46
C ILE A 39 30.03 -3.06 8.12
N LEU A 40 30.89 -3.22 9.12
CA LEU A 40 32.12 -3.99 9.04
C LEU A 40 31.92 -5.32 9.76
N HIS A 41 32.33 -6.41 9.10
CA HIS A 41 32.48 -7.72 9.72
C HIS A 41 33.97 -8.07 9.77
N PRO A 42 34.63 -7.99 10.94
CA PRO A 42 36.07 -8.18 11.07
C PRO A 42 36.56 -9.57 10.62
N LYS A 43 35.74 -10.60 10.85
CA LYS A 43 36.03 -12.00 10.53
C LYS A 43 35.26 -12.55 9.34
N GLY A 44 34.50 -11.71 8.65
CA GLY A 44 33.71 -12.09 7.49
C GLY A 44 32.21 -12.15 7.78
N TYR A 45 31.41 -12.17 6.72
CA TYR A 45 29.98 -12.42 6.83
C TYR A 45 29.75 -13.89 7.27
N PRO A 46 28.77 -14.19 8.15
CA PRO A 46 28.53 -15.54 8.64
C PRO A 46 28.47 -16.58 7.50
N GLY A 47 29.29 -17.63 7.61
CA GLY A 47 29.42 -18.69 6.61
C GLY A 47 30.61 -18.54 5.65
N TYR A 48 31.38 -17.46 5.76
CA TYR A 48 32.63 -17.26 5.02
C TYR A 48 33.71 -16.78 6.01
N ASP A 49 34.71 -17.62 6.28
CA ASP A 49 35.76 -17.28 7.25
C ASP A 49 36.98 -16.59 6.60
N ASN A 50 37.84 -16.02 7.43
CA ASN A 50 39.19 -15.54 7.09
C ASN A 50 39.28 -14.34 6.12
N HIS A 51 38.28 -13.47 6.07
CA HIS A 51 38.38 -12.21 5.34
C HIS A 51 37.58 -11.10 6.02
N LEU A 52 37.97 -9.86 5.76
CA LEU A 52 37.25 -8.67 6.20
C LEU A 52 36.11 -8.38 5.22
N SER A 53 34.87 -8.22 5.70
CA SER A 53 33.74 -7.81 4.85
C SER A 53 33.22 -6.43 5.21
N LEU A 54 32.96 -5.60 4.19
CA LEU A 54 32.41 -4.25 4.32
C LEU A 54 31.12 -4.14 3.50
N PHE A 55 30.08 -3.59 4.12
CA PHE A 55 28.78 -3.38 3.50
C PHE A 55 28.32 -1.94 3.64
N LEU A 56 27.82 -1.36 2.55
CA LEU A 56 27.09 -0.10 2.59
C LEU A 56 25.61 -0.42 2.84
N ASN A 57 25.04 0.12 3.91
CA ASN A 57 23.67 -0.17 4.33
C ASN A 57 22.85 1.11 4.56
N VAL A 58 21.53 1.00 4.55
CA VAL A 58 20.60 2.10 4.87
C VAL A 58 20.19 1.97 6.35
N PRO A 59 20.32 3.02 7.17
CA PRO A 59 19.85 3.00 8.55
C PRO A 59 18.32 2.95 8.62
N ASN A 60 17.81 2.32 9.69
CA ASN A 60 16.37 2.19 9.96
C ASN A 60 15.58 1.52 8.82
N LEU A 61 16.11 0.44 8.26
CA LEU A 61 15.52 -0.32 7.16
C LEU A 61 14.04 -0.72 7.39
N GLU A 62 13.66 -0.93 8.65
CA GLU A 62 12.32 -1.35 9.04
C GLU A 62 11.24 -0.30 8.73
N SER A 63 11.59 0.99 8.77
CA SER A 63 10.66 2.10 8.51
C SER A 63 10.46 2.36 7.01
N LEU A 64 11.26 1.76 6.13
CA LEU A 64 11.12 1.93 4.68
C LEU A 64 9.88 1.20 4.17
N ARG A 65 9.14 1.90 3.28
CA ARG A 65 7.98 1.35 2.57
C ARG A 65 8.42 0.22 1.63
N LEU A 66 7.53 -0.77 1.46
CA LEU A 66 7.70 -1.82 0.46
C LEU A 66 7.85 -1.19 -0.94
N GLY A 67 8.78 -1.69 -1.76
CA GLY A 67 9.11 -1.13 -3.08
C GLY A 67 10.17 -0.02 -3.10
N TRP A 68 10.66 0.44 -1.94
CA TRP A 68 11.73 1.45 -1.91
C TRP A 68 13.02 0.94 -2.57
N LYS A 69 13.57 1.73 -3.50
CA LYS A 69 14.83 1.43 -4.19
C LYS A 69 15.67 2.70 -4.35
N ARG A 70 16.98 2.57 -4.17
CA ARG A 70 17.95 3.63 -4.49
C ARG A 70 19.14 3.06 -5.25
N ARG A 71 19.53 3.77 -6.30
CA ARG A 71 20.77 3.48 -7.01
C ARG A 71 21.90 4.30 -6.41
N THR A 72 23.00 3.64 -6.08
CA THR A 72 24.23 4.29 -5.67
C THR A 72 25.43 3.61 -6.30
N ARG A 73 26.48 4.39 -6.53
CA ARG A 73 27.79 3.91 -7.00
C ARG A 73 28.80 4.28 -5.95
N PHE A 74 29.54 3.29 -5.46
CA PHE A 74 30.48 3.47 -4.37
C PHE A 74 31.69 2.55 -4.56
N PHE A 75 32.70 2.75 -3.73
CA PHE A 75 33.84 1.86 -3.58
C PHE A 75 34.36 2.10 -2.17
N PHE A 76 35.00 1.09 -1.60
CA PHE A 76 35.68 1.21 -0.32
C PHE A 76 37.16 1.46 -0.54
N VAL A 77 37.75 2.21 0.39
CA VAL A 77 39.19 2.39 0.50
C VAL A 77 39.56 2.15 1.94
N ILE A 78 40.49 1.24 2.17
CA ILE A 78 41.08 0.98 3.48
C ILE A 78 42.40 1.73 3.52
N LEU A 79 42.55 2.60 4.50
CA LEU A 79 43.79 3.32 4.77
C LEU A 79 44.49 2.69 5.98
N ASN A 80 45.81 2.73 6.02
CA ASN A 80 46.55 2.42 7.23
C ASN A 80 46.60 3.64 8.18
N GLN A 81 47.21 3.45 9.35
CA GLN A 81 47.40 4.48 10.37
C GLN A 81 48.20 5.71 9.91
N SER A 82 48.99 5.58 8.83
CA SER A 82 49.72 6.71 8.22
C SER A 82 48.93 7.42 7.13
N GLY A 83 47.67 7.02 6.89
CA GLY A 83 46.81 7.56 5.84
C GLY A 83 47.09 7.01 4.43
N ASN A 84 47.99 6.02 4.31
CA ASN A 84 48.30 5.40 3.02
C ASN A 84 47.26 4.33 2.67
N GLU A 85 46.88 4.28 1.40
CA GLU A 85 45.94 3.28 0.88
C GLU A 85 46.53 1.87 0.96
N LEU A 86 45.88 1.00 1.73
CA LEU A 86 46.20 -0.43 1.79
C LEU A 86 45.47 -1.20 0.69
N CYS A 87 44.20 -0.85 0.48
CA CYS A 87 43.34 -1.55 -0.46
C CYS A 87 42.21 -0.64 -0.93
N ARG A 88 41.77 -0.85 -2.17
CA ARG A 88 40.61 -0.21 -2.77
C ARG A 88 39.77 -1.26 -3.47
N SER A 89 38.48 -1.26 -3.18
CA SER A 89 37.55 -2.12 -3.88
C SER A 89 37.35 -1.62 -5.32
N PRO A 90 36.98 -2.50 -6.27
CA PRO A 90 36.41 -2.06 -7.54
C PRO A 90 35.18 -1.17 -7.27
N ARG A 91 34.82 -0.35 -8.26
CA ARG A 91 33.56 0.42 -8.19
C ARG A 91 32.40 -0.56 -8.17
N GLN A 92 31.64 -0.51 -7.09
CA GLN A 92 30.40 -1.25 -6.93
C GLN A 92 29.24 -0.37 -7.42
N SER A 93 28.25 -1.01 -8.01
CA SER A 93 27.01 -0.38 -8.44
C SER A 93 25.88 -1.22 -7.89
N THR A 94 24.90 -0.59 -7.23
CA THR A 94 23.69 -1.33 -6.83
C THR A 94 22.77 -1.67 -8.03
N GLU A 95 23.24 -1.41 -9.25
CA GLU A 95 22.56 -1.73 -10.49
C GLU A 95 22.94 -3.15 -10.94
N ASN A 96 22.01 -4.06 -10.75
CA ASN A 96 21.96 -5.39 -11.37
C ASN A 96 22.97 -6.45 -10.89
N ASP A 97 23.80 -6.17 -9.89
CA ASP A 97 24.63 -7.20 -9.25
C ASP A 97 23.73 -8.33 -8.69
N ILE A 98 24.12 -9.59 -8.84
CA ILE A 98 23.42 -10.75 -8.28
C ILE A 98 24.18 -11.23 -7.03
N LEU A 99 23.51 -11.24 -5.89
CA LEU A 99 24.02 -11.76 -4.62
C LEU A 99 23.43 -13.14 -4.35
N GLN A 100 24.21 -14.04 -3.76
CA GLN A 100 23.68 -15.30 -3.22
C GLN A 100 23.14 -15.07 -1.81
N HIS A 101 21.84 -15.29 -1.61
CA HIS A 101 21.21 -15.24 -0.29
C HIS A 101 20.46 -16.54 -0.03
N ARG A 102 20.87 -17.30 1.00
CA ARG A 102 20.38 -18.68 1.27
C ARG A 102 20.41 -19.60 0.03
N GLY A 103 21.44 -19.47 -0.82
CA GLY A 103 21.58 -20.26 -2.05
C GLY A 103 20.73 -19.78 -3.24
N LEU A 104 19.95 -18.69 -3.09
CA LEU A 104 19.18 -18.10 -4.19
C LEU A 104 19.94 -16.91 -4.82
N PRO A 105 20.03 -16.81 -6.15
CA PRO A 105 20.59 -15.66 -6.86
C PRO A 105 19.58 -14.51 -6.88
N ILE A 106 19.87 -13.42 -6.16
CA ILE A 106 18.97 -12.27 -6.00
C ILE A 106 19.67 -11.00 -6.46
N LEU A 107 18.98 -10.13 -7.17
CA LEU A 107 19.51 -8.80 -7.47
C LEU A 107 19.84 -8.07 -6.15
N ALA A 108 21.03 -7.48 -6.06
CA ALA A 108 21.50 -6.72 -4.91
C ALA A 108 20.49 -5.63 -4.52
N SER A 109 19.85 -5.00 -5.52
CA SER A 109 18.80 -4.01 -5.32
C SER A 109 17.52 -4.56 -4.66
N GLN A 110 17.33 -5.87 -4.65
CA GLN A 110 16.17 -6.58 -4.09
C GLN A 110 16.51 -7.35 -2.80
N ALA A 111 17.79 -7.59 -2.50
CA ALA A 111 18.23 -8.43 -1.39
C ALA A 111 17.66 -8.00 -0.02
N LEU A 112 17.57 -6.69 0.24
CA LEU A 112 17.02 -6.15 1.49
C LEU A 112 15.51 -6.40 1.59
N SER A 113 14.77 -6.16 0.50
CA SER A 113 13.34 -6.46 0.44
C SER A 113 13.09 -7.96 0.63
N PHE A 114 13.92 -8.80 0.02
CA PHE A 114 13.84 -10.25 0.19
C PHE A 114 14.02 -10.67 1.65
N SER A 115 15.07 -10.18 2.30
CA SER A 115 15.36 -10.50 3.70
C SER A 115 14.20 -10.12 4.63
N LYS A 116 13.58 -8.95 4.41
CA LYS A 116 12.41 -8.49 5.18
C LYS A 116 11.17 -9.36 4.94
N ILE A 117 11.00 -9.90 3.74
CA ILE A 117 9.92 -10.85 3.43
C ILE A 117 10.18 -12.16 4.15
N LEU A 118 11.39 -12.71 4.06
CA LEU A 118 11.76 -13.96 4.74
C LEU A 118 11.62 -13.87 6.27
N SER A 119 11.89 -12.70 6.87
CA SER A 119 11.68 -12.51 8.31
C SER A 119 10.21 -12.50 8.72
N ARG A 120 9.31 -12.08 7.81
CA ARG A 120 7.86 -12.04 8.04
C ARG A 120 7.17 -13.35 7.67
N HIS A 121 7.73 -14.06 6.72
CA HIS A 121 7.25 -15.32 6.16
C HIS A 121 8.40 -16.33 6.19
N PRO A 122 8.76 -16.84 7.38
CA PRO A 122 9.86 -17.81 7.53
C PRO A 122 9.57 -19.15 6.84
N ASP A 123 8.30 -19.42 6.56
CA ASP A 123 7.75 -20.52 5.78
C ASP A 123 7.88 -20.33 4.26
N PHE A 124 8.46 -19.21 3.81
CA PHE A 124 8.70 -18.95 2.40
C PHE A 124 9.68 -19.99 1.82
N GLU A 125 9.20 -20.69 0.79
CA GLU A 125 9.93 -21.77 0.13
C GLU A 125 9.77 -21.67 -1.39
N VAL A 126 10.84 -22.02 -2.11
CA VAL A 126 10.89 -22.01 -3.57
C VAL A 126 11.44 -23.35 -4.05
N ASP A 127 10.54 -24.21 -4.51
CA ASP A 127 10.87 -25.49 -5.14
C ASP A 127 11.01 -25.28 -6.64
N PHE A 128 12.03 -24.51 -7.03
CA PHE A 128 12.15 -24.00 -8.40
C PHE A 128 12.16 -25.14 -9.43
N VAL A 129 11.07 -25.24 -10.20
CA VAL A 129 10.85 -26.32 -11.18
C VAL A 129 11.63 -26.14 -12.48
N PRO A 130 11.78 -24.92 -13.05
CA PRO A 130 12.44 -24.76 -14.34
C PRO A 130 13.89 -25.26 -14.36
N LYS A 131 14.27 -25.90 -15.48
CA LYS A 131 15.59 -26.50 -15.70
C LYS A 131 16.75 -25.49 -15.61
N TYR A 132 16.51 -24.25 -16.03
CA TYR A 132 17.52 -23.20 -16.11
C TYR A 132 17.41 -22.29 -14.89
N GLN A 133 18.30 -22.50 -13.91
CA GLN A 133 18.33 -21.73 -12.67
C GLN A 133 18.66 -20.25 -12.93
N GLU A 134 19.25 -19.91 -14.07
CA GLU A 134 19.53 -18.55 -14.52
C GLU A 134 18.25 -17.73 -14.73
N LEU A 135 17.08 -18.37 -14.83
CA LEU A 135 15.78 -17.70 -14.92
C LEU A 135 15.23 -17.28 -13.55
N LEU A 136 15.75 -17.83 -12.45
CA LEU A 136 15.26 -17.55 -11.11
C LEU A 136 15.28 -16.04 -10.75
N PRO A 137 16.30 -15.24 -11.12
CA PRO A 137 16.26 -13.78 -10.92
C PRO A 137 15.11 -13.07 -11.67
N VAL A 138 14.69 -13.59 -12.82
CA VAL A 138 13.56 -13.06 -13.58
C VAL A 138 12.26 -13.31 -12.82
N TYR A 139 12.07 -14.53 -12.32
CA TYR A 139 10.90 -14.87 -11.48
C TYR A 139 10.92 -14.13 -10.13
N LEU A 140 12.07 -13.96 -9.50
CA LEU A 140 12.19 -13.14 -8.29
C LEU A 140 11.81 -11.68 -8.57
N THR A 141 12.20 -11.13 -9.71
CA THR A 141 11.77 -9.78 -10.11
C THR A 141 10.25 -9.69 -10.27
N LEU A 142 9.64 -10.70 -10.90
CA LEU A 142 8.19 -10.80 -11.01
C LEU A 142 7.51 -10.87 -9.64
N PHE A 143 8.06 -11.67 -8.72
CA PHE A 143 7.60 -11.78 -7.33
C PHE A 143 7.66 -10.45 -6.58
N PHE A 144 8.72 -9.67 -6.73
CA PHE A 144 8.80 -8.33 -6.12
C PHE A 144 7.78 -7.36 -6.70
N CYS A 145 7.54 -7.38 -8.02
CA CYS A 145 6.51 -6.56 -8.65
C CYS A 145 5.11 -6.91 -8.14
N LEU A 146 4.83 -8.20 -7.90
CA LEU A 146 3.58 -8.65 -7.31
C LEU A 146 3.42 -8.09 -5.90
N ILE A 147 4.44 -8.19 -5.05
CA ILE A 147 4.41 -7.63 -3.69
C ILE A 147 4.18 -6.13 -3.69
N GLU A 148 4.86 -5.39 -4.57
CA GLU A 148 4.68 -3.96 -4.72
C GLU A 148 3.24 -3.62 -5.10
N THR A 149 2.66 -4.36 -6.04
CA THR A 149 1.26 -4.21 -6.46
C THR A 149 0.30 -4.48 -5.29
N LEU A 150 0.49 -5.57 -4.55
CA LEU A 150 -0.34 -5.93 -3.40
C LEU A 150 -0.03 -5.11 -2.12
N SER A 151 0.89 -4.16 -2.20
CA SER A 151 1.15 -3.20 -1.13
C SER A 151 0.42 -1.88 -1.32
N LYS A 152 -0.18 -1.67 -2.50
CA LYS A 152 -1.02 -0.50 -2.79
C LYS A 152 -2.32 -0.57 -1.99
N SER A 153 -2.95 0.59 -1.78
CA SER A 153 -4.25 0.64 -1.11
C SER A 153 -5.34 0.10 -2.06
N PRO A 154 -6.41 -0.55 -1.53
CA PRO A 154 -7.49 -1.12 -2.35
C PRO A 154 -8.12 -0.11 -3.32
N GLN A 155 -8.23 1.15 -2.91
CA GLN A 155 -8.82 2.24 -3.70
C GLN A 155 -7.92 2.70 -4.85
N SER A 156 -6.60 2.48 -4.75
CA SER A 156 -5.64 2.84 -5.78
C SER A 156 -5.42 1.75 -6.83
N LEU A 157 -5.94 0.55 -6.60
CA LEU A 157 -5.79 -0.60 -7.49
C LEU A 157 -6.83 -0.58 -8.61
N SER A 158 -6.37 -0.76 -9.85
CA SER A 158 -7.24 -0.96 -11.00
C SER A 158 -7.70 -2.43 -11.13
N ALA A 159 -8.71 -2.68 -11.98
CA ALA A 159 -9.17 -4.04 -12.27
C ALA A 159 -8.10 -4.82 -13.06
N ASP A 160 -7.38 -4.13 -13.94
CA ASP A 160 -6.31 -4.71 -14.75
C ASP A 160 -5.10 -5.07 -13.90
N GLU A 161 -4.76 -4.25 -12.90
CA GLU A 161 -3.67 -4.55 -11.96
C GLU A 161 -3.98 -5.78 -11.11
N LEU A 162 -5.22 -5.96 -10.66
CA LEU A 162 -5.64 -7.17 -9.95
C LEU A 162 -5.59 -8.41 -10.84
N THR A 163 -6.06 -8.29 -12.09
CA THR A 163 -6.01 -9.39 -13.07
C THR A 163 -4.56 -9.76 -13.38
N ASN A 164 -3.69 -8.77 -13.58
CA ASN A 164 -2.27 -8.99 -13.79
C ASN A 164 -1.61 -9.64 -12.56
N ALA A 165 -1.94 -9.19 -11.35
CA ALA A 165 -1.43 -9.79 -10.11
C ALA A 165 -1.84 -11.26 -9.97
N GLN A 166 -3.09 -11.61 -10.34
CA GLN A 166 -3.56 -13.00 -10.36
C GLN A 166 -2.77 -13.85 -11.36
N ASN A 167 -2.53 -13.33 -12.56
CA ASN A 167 -1.71 -14.01 -13.57
C ASN A 167 -0.27 -14.21 -13.08
N GLN A 168 0.35 -13.18 -12.51
CA GLN A 168 1.71 -13.26 -11.94
C GLN A 168 1.80 -14.29 -10.83
N LEU A 169 0.84 -14.30 -9.90
CA LEU A 169 0.77 -15.29 -8.82
C LEU A 169 0.65 -16.71 -9.36
N SER A 170 -0.20 -16.92 -10.38
CA SER A 170 -0.35 -18.21 -11.05
C SER A 170 0.96 -18.68 -11.69
N GLU A 171 1.64 -17.83 -12.44
CA GLU A 171 2.93 -18.15 -13.07
C GLU A 171 4.01 -18.46 -12.04
N LEU A 172 4.12 -17.69 -10.96
CA LEU A 172 5.08 -17.92 -9.88
C LEU A 172 4.82 -19.25 -9.16
N THR A 173 3.55 -19.60 -8.95
CA THR A 173 3.17 -20.87 -8.32
C THR A 173 3.53 -22.05 -9.22
N LYS A 174 3.30 -21.95 -10.54
CA LYS A 174 3.66 -23.00 -11.50
C LYS A 174 5.15 -23.32 -11.51
N VAL A 175 6.00 -22.31 -11.31
CA VAL A 175 7.46 -22.50 -11.27
C VAL A 175 7.99 -22.86 -9.89
N GLY A 176 7.11 -23.09 -8.92
CA GLY A 176 7.44 -23.68 -7.62
C GLY A 176 7.55 -22.71 -6.45
N PHE A 177 7.11 -21.45 -6.57
CA PHE A 177 7.02 -20.57 -5.42
C PHE A 177 5.79 -20.93 -4.57
N LYS A 178 5.99 -21.17 -3.27
CA LYS A 178 4.90 -21.42 -2.32
C LYS A 178 4.37 -20.09 -1.77
N LEU A 179 3.26 -19.59 -2.32
CA LEU A 179 2.78 -18.21 -2.13
C LEU A 179 1.34 -18.11 -1.55
N ASP A 180 0.94 -19.06 -0.69
CA ASP A 180 -0.44 -19.11 -0.14
C ASP A 180 -0.86 -17.85 0.62
N TRP A 181 0.10 -17.23 1.32
CA TRP A 181 -0.12 -15.97 2.04
C TRP A 181 -0.38 -14.80 1.08
N LEU A 182 0.28 -14.75 -0.09
CA LEU A 182 0.00 -13.74 -1.11
C LEU A 182 -1.33 -13.98 -1.80
N LYS A 183 -1.68 -15.25 -2.03
CA LYS A 183 -3.00 -15.63 -2.55
C LYS A 183 -4.11 -15.10 -1.64
N SER A 184 -3.99 -15.33 -0.34
CA SER A 184 -4.95 -14.87 0.66
C SER A 184 -5.08 -13.34 0.67
N LYS A 185 -3.93 -12.65 0.65
CA LYS A 185 -3.88 -11.18 0.60
C LYS A 185 -4.51 -10.60 -0.66
N LEU A 186 -4.33 -11.24 -1.81
CA LEU A 186 -4.92 -10.80 -3.08
C LEU A 186 -6.45 -10.92 -3.08
N GLU A 187 -6.98 -12.01 -2.52
CA GLU A 187 -8.44 -12.19 -2.37
C GLU A 187 -9.05 -11.16 -1.40
N GLU A 188 -8.37 -10.89 -0.29
CA GLU A 188 -8.75 -9.84 0.66
C GLU A 188 -8.81 -8.46 -0.02
N LEU A 189 -7.75 -8.06 -0.72
CA LEU A 189 -7.69 -6.79 -1.44
C LEU A 189 -8.75 -6.67 -2.55
N SER A 190 -9.01 -7.76 -3.28
CA SER A 190 -10.06 -7.83 -4.30
C SER A 190 -11.45 -7.58 -3.69
N LEU A 191 -11.71 -8.17 -2.52
CA LEU A 191 -12.96 -8.01 -1.79
C LEU A 191 -13.12 -6.60 -1.21
N GLU A 192 -12.05 -6.03 -0.64
CA GLU A 192 -12.04 -4.65 -0.14
C GLU A 192 -12.26 -3.62 -1.25
N ARG A 193 -11.63 -3.80 -2.40
CA ARG A 193 -11.85 -2.93 -3.57
C ARG A 193 -13.31 -2.94 -4.01
N LYS A 194 -13.95 -4.11 -4.07
CA LYS A 194 -15.39 -4.24 -4.40
C LYS A 194 -16.29 -3.50 -3.42
N LYS A 195 -15.90 -3.43 -2.14
CA LYS A 195 -16.62 -2.64 -1.12
C LYS A 195 -16.37 -1.13 -1.27
N ALA A 196 -15.15 -0.73 -1.63
CA ALA A 196 -14.74 0.67 -1.70
C ALA A 196 -15.16 1.39 -3.00
N VAL A 197 -15.35 0.64 -4.09
CA VAL A 197 -15.94 1.14 -5.33
C VAL A 197 -17.39 0.67 -5.37
N PRO A 198 -18.35 1.43 -4.81
CA PRO A 198 -19.74 1.04 -4.88
C PRO A 198 -20.13 1.01 -6.36
N ASP A 199 -20.64 -0.14 -6.80
CA ASP A 199 -21.24 -0.29 -8.12
C ASP A 199 -22.24 0.85 -8.33
N ALA A 200 -22.27 1.44 -9.52
CA ALA A 200 -23.20 2.52 -9.85
C ALA A 200 -24.65 2.11 -9.54
N CYS A 201 -24.97 0.82 -9.65
CA CYS A 201 -26.24 0.24 -9.21
C CYS A 201 -26.52 0.41 -7.72
N HIS A 202 -25.55 0.23 -6.83
CA HIS A 202 -25.74 0.39 -5.39
C HIS A 202 -26.00 1.86 -5.02
N VAL A 203 -25.26 2.78 -5.64
CA VAL A 203 -25.47 4.23 -5.44
C VAL A 203 -26.85 4.66 -5.94
N LEU A 204 -27.27 4.14 -7.10
CA LEU A 204 -28.61 4.39 -7.63
C LEU A 204 -29.71 3.79 -6.74
N HIS A 205 -29.52 2.58 -6.22
CA HIS A 205 -30.49 1.93 -5.34
C HIS A 205 -30.70 2.71 -4.02
N GLU A 206 -29.62 3.13 -3.36
CA GLU A 206 -29.69 3.99 -2.16
C GLU A 206 -30.40 5.31 -2.44
N ARG A 207 -30.10 5.94 -3.59
CA ARG A 207 -30.77 7.18 -4.01
C ARG A 207 -32.26 6.97 -4.27
N VAL A 208 -32.65 5.88 -4.94
CA VAL A 208 -34.05 5.53 -5.19
C VAL A 208 -34.80 5.34 -3.88
N LYS A 209 -34.24 4.59 -2.93
CA LYS A 209 -34.85 4.36 -1.62
C LYS A 209 -35.06 5.67 -0.84
N ASN A 210 -34.08 6.58 -0.89
CA ASN A 210 -34.24 7.91 -0.30
C ASN A 210 -35.35 8.73 -0.98
N VAL A 211 -35.44 8.68 -2.32
CA VAL A 211 -36.50 9.37 -3.06
C VAL A 211 -37.88 8.78 -2.71
N GLU A 212 -38.02 7.46 -2.62
CA GLU A 212 -39.26 6.79 -2.20
C GLU A 212 -39.72 7.21 -0.80
N LEU A 213 -38.77 7.35 0.14
CA LEU A 213 -39.05 7.86 1.49
C LEU A 213 -39.51 9.31 1.45
N THR A 214 -38.88 10.16 0.64
CA THR A 214 -39.31 11.57 0.50
C THR A 214 -40.70 11.68 -0.12
N LEU A 215 -41.03 10.87 -1.12
CA LEU A 215 -42.36 10.84 -1.72
C LEU A 215 -43.41 10.38 -0.71
N SER A 216 -43.12 9.35 0.08
CA SER A 216 -44.02 8.87 1.14
C SER A 216 -44.31 9.96 2.18
N ASN A 217 -43.29 10.69 2.62
CA ASN A 217 -43.44 11.79 3.57
C ASN A 217 -44.26 12.96 2.99
N LEU A 218 -44.02 13.30 1.71
CA LEU A 218 -44.78 14.36 1.04
C LEU A 218 -46.24 13.98 0.83
N GLN A 219 -46.53 12.70 0.52
CA GLN A 219 -47.88 12.18 0.39
C GLN A 219 -48.66 12.36 1.71
N VAL A 220 -48.07 11.94 2.83
CA VAL A 220 -48.67 12.11 4.17
C VAL A 220 -48.93 13.59 4.47
N LYS A 221 -48.00 14.49 4.09
CA LYS A 221 -48.16 15.93 4.30
C LYS A 221 -49.30 16.50 3.46
N LEU A 222 -49.40 16.09 2.20
CA LEU A 222 -50.47 16.49 1.29
C LEU A 222 -51.85 16.01 1.78
N ASP A 223 -51.93 14.78 2.27
CA ASP A 223 -53.18 14.22 2.83
C ASP A 223 -53.59 14.97 4.12
N LYS A 224 -52.63 15.31 4.97
CA LYS A 224 -52.87 16.15 6.15
C LYS A 224 -53.39 17.53 5.79
N ASP A 225 -52.79 18.19 4.79
CA ASP A 225 -53.22 19.51 4.33
C ASP A 225 -54.61 19.42 3.69
N ARG A 226 -54.90 18.38 2.90
CA ARG A 226 -56.25 18.13 2.36
C ARG A 226 -57.31 18.01 3.44
N ILE A 227 -57.06 17.24 4.50
CA ILE A 227 -57.97 17.14 5.65
C ILE A 227 -58.19 18.50 6.29
N LYS A 228 -57.12 19.30 6.45
CA LYS A 228 -57.19 20.64 7.02
C LYS A 228 -58.05 21.59 6.17
N TYR A 229 -57.88 21.58 4.85
CA TYR A 229 -58.68 22.41 3.94
C TYR A 229 -60.14 21.95 3.85
N ALA A 230 -60.41 20.64 3.87
CA ALA A 230 -61.77 20.10 3.89
C ALA A 230 -62.52 20.48 5.18
N ALA A 231 -61.84 20.43 6.33
CA ALA A 231 -62.41 20.87 7.61
C ALA A 231 -62.71 22.38 7.62
N ALA A 232 -61.82 23.20 7.04
CA ALA A 232 -62.05 24.63 6.88
C ALA A 232 -63.25 24.94 5.96
N ALA A 233 -63.40 24.21 4.84
CA ALA A 233 -64.52 24.37 3.91
C ALA A 233 -65.86 23.95 4.54
N ALA A 234 -65.89 22.88 5.34
CA ALA A 234 -67.08 22.45 6.07
C ALA A 234 -67.54 23.49 7.11
N GLY A 235 -66.59 24.19 7.76
CA GLY A 235 -66.90 25.31 8.67
C GLY A 235 -67.52 26.52 7.98
N VAL A 236 -67.21 26.75 6.69
CA VAL A 236 -67.79 27.83 5.88
C VAL A 236 -69.18 27.47 5.35
N SER A 237 -69.55 26.18 5.31
CA SER A 237 -70.86 25.69 4.84
C SER A 237 -72.02 25.89 5.83
N SER A 238 -71.83 26.56 6.97
CA SER A 238 -72.94 26.87 7.90
C SER A 238 -73.95 27.90 7.36
N PHE A 239 -73.83 28.35 6.10
CA PHE A 239 -74.86 29.12 5.40
C PHE A 239 -76.24 28.40 5.29
N GLY A 240 -76.33 27.12 5.67
CA GLY A 240 -77.62 26.47 5.94
C GLY A 240 -78.45 27.12 7.06
N PHE A 241 -77.82 27.86 7.99
CA PHE A 241 -78.53 28.59 9.04
C PHE A 241 -79.21 29.87 8.54
N ILE A 242 -78.66 30.54 7.52
CA ILE A 242 -79.25 31.76 6.96
C ILE A 242 -80.56 31.43 6.21
N GLY A 243 -80.62 30.30 5.51
CA GLY A 243 -81.87 29.83 4.90
C GLY A 243 -82.98 29.54 5.94
N PHE A 244 -82.63 29.02 7.11
CA PHE A 244 -83.59 28.74 8.18
C PHE A 244 -84.16 30.04 8.79
N PHE A 245 -83.33 31.05 9.00
CA PHE A 245 -83.78 32.36 9.50
C PHE A 245 -84.61 33.13 8.46
N ILE A 246 -84.23 33.11 7.18
CA ILE A 246 -85.02 33.77 6.12
C ILE A 246 -86.41 33.14 6.00
N LYS A 247 -86.51 31.81 6.04
CA LYS A 247 -87.82 31.13 5.93
C LYS A 247 -88.72 31.39 7.15
N ARG A 248 -88.13 31.47 8.35
CA ARG A 248 -88.87 31.77 9.59
C ARG A 248 -89.27 33.25 9.71
N PHE A 249 -88.49 34.18 9.15
CA PHE A 249 -88.83 35.59 9.12
C PHE A 249 -89.99 35.88 8.15
N VAL A 250 -90.01 35.27 6.96
CA VAL A 250 -91.08 35.48 5.96
C VAL A 250 -92.43 34.89 6.41
N LEU A 251 -92.45 33.77 7.13
CA LEU A 251 -93.70 33.20 7.67
C LEU A 251 -94.29 33.97 8.87
N SER A 252 -93.49 34.79 9.56
CA SER A 252 -93.96 35.60 10.69
C SER A 252 -94.67 36.90 10.26
N CYS A 253 -94.49 37.36 9.02
CA CYS A 253 -95.10 38.60 8.54
C CYS A 253 -96.49 38.40 7.89
N PHE A 254 -96.97 37.16 7.78
CA PHE A 254 -98.25 36.83 7.14
C PHE A 254 -99.22 36.03 8.04
N SER A 255 -98.99 36.00 9.35
CA SER A 255 -99.90 35.37 10.31
C SER A 255 -100.48 36.40 11.27
N VAL A 256 -101.58 37.02 10.82
CA VAL A 256 -102.60 37.83 11.52
C VAL A 256 -102.13 39.13 12.16
#